data_AF-A0A932SV47-F1
#
_entry.id   AF-A0A932SV47-F1
#
_cell.length_a   1.000
_cell.length_b   1.000
_cell.length_c   1.000
_cell.angle_alpha   90.00
_cell.angle_beta   90.00
_cell.angle_gamma   90.00
#
_symmetry.space_group_name_H-M   'P 1'
#
loop_
_entity.id
_entity.type
_entity.pdbx_description
1 polymer ?
#
loop_
_entity_poly.entity_id
_entity_poly.type
_entity_poly.pdbx_seq_one_letter_code
_entity_poly.pdbx_strand_id
1 'polypeptide(L)'
;MRLRSLRQVVVQWMRREDLAMLLTALAIVIGTWLVLEISDMLAEGMEHDLDRWIVMALRRTPGSAEPIGPRWLQVAARDITALGSRAVLTLATAAVAICLSLIRRHRESLLLVGASLAGLFVMQALKALVARPRPFPMPGIIDDPTSSFPSGHAMLSAVVYLTLGSILSSLVPSRRLRSYTFGVALAVTFLVGISRVYLGVHYPSDVFAGWTLGLSWGMACSILTHRLAESGQMQP
;
A
#
# COMPACT_ATOMS: atom_id res chain seq x y z
N MET A 1 -1.67 6.95 -45.79
CA MET A 1 -2.19 6.55 -44.47
C MET A 1 -2.13 5.01 -44.40
N ARG A 2 -1.09 4.42 -43.76
CA ARG A 2 -0.88 2.96 -43.75
C ARG A 2 -1.89 2.29 -42.80
N LEU A 3 -2.85 1.57 -43.35
CA LEU A 3 -3.73 0.65 -42.60
C LEU A 3 -2.86 -0.47 -42.00
N ARG A 4 -2.68 -0.46 -40.67
CA ARG A 4 -2.09 -1.62 -39.98
C ARG A 4 -3.08 -2.77 -40.08
N SER A 5 -2.62 -3.96 -40.46
CA SER A 5 -3.51 -5.13 -40.53
C SER A 5 -4.02 -5.47 -39.12
N LEU A 6 -5.29 -5.87 -39.01
CA LEU A 6 -5.93 -6.31 -37.76
C LEU A 6 -5.04 -7.29 -36.97
N ARG A 7 -4.32 -8.17 -37.68
CA ARG A 7 -3.35 -9.12 -37.11
C ARG A 7 -2.19 -8.43 -36.38
N GLN A 8 -1.66 -7.32 -36.90
CA GLN A 8 -0.58 -6.57 -36.23
C GLN A 8 -1.08 -5.81 -35.00
N VAL A 9 -2.33 -5.34 -35.01
CA VAL A 9 -2.96 -4.68 -33.86
C VAL A 9 -3.21 -5.69 -32.74
N VAL A 10 -3.78 -6.86 -33.07
CA VAL A 10 -4.06 -7.94 -32.11
C VAL A 10 -2.76 -8.50 -31.51
N VAL A 11 -1.72 -8.75 -32.33
CA VAL A 11 -0.42 -9.24 -31.82
C VAL A 11 0.31 -8.18 -30.98
N GLN A 12 0.22 -6.89 -31.32
CA GLN A 12 0.79 -5.82 -30.49
C GLN A 12 0.02 -5.60 -29.18
N TRP A 13 -1.29 -5.82 -29.20
CA TRP A 13 -2.15 -5.71 -28.03
C TRP A 13 -1.89 -6.87 -27.06
N MET A 14 -1.91 -8.12 -27.55
CA MET A 14 -1.53 -9.31 -26.76
C MET A 14 -0.12 -9.17 -26.15
N ARG A 15 0.88 -8.76 -26.94
CA ARG A 15 2.26 -8.58 -26.45
C ARG A 15 2.41 -7.53 -25.34
N ARG A 16 1.55 -6.50 -25.31
CA ARG A 16 1.64 -5.42 -24.30
C ARG A 16 1.00 -5.81 -22.98
N GLU A 17 -0.13 -6.51 -23.02
CA GLU A 17 -0.82 -6.97 -21.81
C GLU A 17 -0.08 -8.14 -21.17
N ASP A 18 0.45 -9.07 -21.98
CA ASP A 18 1.31 -10.15 -21.51
C ASP A 18 2.57 -9.60 -20.83
N LEU A 19 3.21 -8.58 -21.42
CA LEU A 19 4.39 -7.94 -20.83
C LEU A 19 4.04 -7.23 -19.52
N ALA A 20 2.93 -6.49 -19.45
CA ALA A 20 2.50 -5.81 -18.24
C ALA A 20 2.18 -6.80 -17.10
N MET A 21 1.56 -7.93 -17.43
CA MET A 21 1.31 -9.02 -16.49
C MET A 21 2.61 -9.67 -16.02
N LEU A 22 3.53 -9.97 -16.94
CA LEU A 22 4.83 -10.57 -16.59
C LEU A 22 5.67 -9.64 -15.72
N LEU A 23 5.71 -8.34 -16.05
CA LEU A 23 6.40 -7.33 -15.24
C LEU A 23 5.75 -7.18 -13.86
N THR A 24 4.42 -7.25 -13.77
CA THR A 24 3.72 -7.20 -12.50
C THR A 24 3.99 -8.45 -11.66
N ALA A 25 3.92 -9.64 -12.25
CA ALA A 25 4.24 -10.89 -11.57
C ALA A 25 5.69 -10.89 -11.07
N LEU A 26 6.63 -10.41 -11.89
CA LEU A 26 8.03 -10.24 -11.51
C LEU A 26 8.18 -9.24 -10.36
N ALA A 27 7.50 -8.09 -10.39
CA ALA A 27 7.53 -7.11 -9.31
C ALA A 27 6.99 -7.67 -8.00
N ILE A 28 5.90 -8.47 -8.05
CA ILE A 28 5.34 -9.15 -6.88
C ILE A 28 6.34 -10.18 -6.32
N VAL A 29 6.98 -10.98 -7.19
CA VAL A 29 7.97 -11.98 -6.76
C VAL A 29 9.18 -11.31 -6.12
N ILE A 30 9.76 -10.29 -6.78
CA ILE A 30 10.89 -9.53 -6.26
C ILE A 30 10.52 -8.85 -4.94
N GLY A 31 9.35 -8.21 -4.87
CA GLY A 31 8.89 -7.52 -3.67
C GLY A 31 8.66 -8.46 -2.50
N THR A 32 8.07 -9.62 -2.76
CA THR A 32 7.88 -10.66 -1.73
C THR A 32 9.22 -11.21 -1.26
N TRP A 33 10.13 -11.53 -2.19
CA TRP A 33 11.48 -12.00 -1.87
C TRP A 33 12.25 -10.98 -1.02
N LEU A 34 12.20 -9.69 -1.39
CA LEU A 34 12.85 -8.63 -0.64
C LEU A 34 12.30 -8.48 0.78
N VAL A 35 10.99 -8.63 0.96
CA VAL A 35 10.36 -8.60 2.30
C VAL A 35 10.79 -9.81 3.13
N LEU A 36 10.87 -11.00 2.52
CA LEU A 36 11.34 -12.21 3.20
C LEU A 36 12.81 -12.06 3.62
N GLU A 37 13.67 -11.58 2.73
CA GLU A 37 15.08 -11.31 3.03
C GLU A 37 15.22 -10.33 4.20
N ILE A 38 14.48 -9.21 4.17
CA ILE A 38 14.48 -8.26 5.29
C ILE A 38 13.95 -8.92 6.57
N SER A 39 12.94 -9.80 6.47
CA SER A 39 12.39 -10.50 7.64
C SER A 39 13.41 -11.46 8.26
N ASP A 40 14.14 -12.21 7.43
CA ASP A 40 15.18 -13.14 7.87
C ASP A 40 16.35 -12.38 8.51
N MET A 41 16.82 -11.29 7.89
CA MET A 41 17.85 -10.42 8.47
C MET A 41 17.43 -9.86 9.85
N LEU A 42 16.16 -9.49 10.00
CA LEU A 42 15.62 -9.01 11.28
C LEU A 42 15.50 -10.13 12.32
N ALA A 43 15.15 -11.35 11.89
CA ALA A 43 15.07 -12.52 12.76
C ALA A 43 16.45 -12.97 13.27
N GLU A 44 17.50 -12.79 12.46
CA GLU A 44 18.90 -13.03 12.84
C GLU A 44 19.47 -11.96 13.79
N GLY A 45 18.69 -10.91 14.11
CA GLY A 45 19.10 -9.84 15.02
C GLY A 45 20.12 -8.88 14.40
N MET A 46 20.25 -8.85 13.08
CA MET A 46 21.07 -7.86 12.38
C MET A 46 20.41 -6.49 12.47
N GLU A 47 20.69 -5.75 13.55
CA GLU A 47 20.21 -4.39 13.69
C GLU A 47 20.80 -3.49 12.61
N HIS A 48 19.94 -2.99 11.73
CA HIS A 48 20.38 -2.08 10.68
C HIS A 48 20.70 -0.72 11.30
N ASP A 49 22.00 -0.42 11.45
CA ASP A 49 22.48 0.90 11.89
C ASP A 49 21.84 2.03 11.10
N LEU A 50 21.54 1.81 9.82
CA LEU A 50 20.84 2.75 8.96
C LEU A 50 19.41 3.07 9.45
N ASP A 51 18.63 2.07 9.86
CA ASP A 51 17.27 2.26 10.35
C ASP A 51 17.25 3.13 11.61
N ARG A 52 18.14 2.81 12.55
CA ARG A 52 18.32 3.56 13.79
C ARG A 52 18.83 4.97 13.52
N TRP A 53 19.84 5.09 12.66
CA TRP A 53 20.42 6.37 12.30
C TRP A 53 19.37 7.31 11.68
N ILE A 54 18.55 6.82 10.74
CA ILE A 54 17.47 7.62 10.14
C ILE A 54 16.45 8.06 11.21
N VAL A 55 15.99 7.14 12.06
CA VAL A 55 14.99 7.48 13.09
C VAL A 55 15.54 8.49 14.10
N MET A 56 16.80 8.32 14.52
CA MET A 56 17.48 9.21 15.46
C MET A 56 17.78 10.58 14.86
N ALA A 57 18.16 10.65 13.58
CA ALA A 57 18.36 11.91 12.86
C ALA A 57 17.08 12.76 12.79
N LEU A 58 15.91 12.14 12.91
CA LEU A 58 14.62 12.82 12.95
C LEU A 58 14.16 13.19 14.37
N ARG A 59 14.97 12.95 15.41
CA ARG A 59 14.62 13.33 16.79
C ARG A 59 15.21 14.68 17.17
N ARG A 60 14.46 15.45 17.96
CA ARG A 60 14.90 16.76 18.47
C ARG A 60 16.09 16.63 19.42
N THR A 61 16.05 15.61 20.29
CA THR A 61 17.17 15.22 21.15
C THR A 61 17.41 13.72 21.04
N PRO A 62 18.67 13.25 21.08
CA PRO A 62 18.98 11.82 21.05
C PRO A 62 18.21 11.06 22.14
N GLY A 63 17.52 9.99 21.75
CA GLY A 63 16.74 9.15 22.66
C GLY A 63 15.34 9.68 23.02
N SER A 64 14.94 10.88 22.57
CA SER A 64 13.56 11.36 22.72
C SER A 64 12.65 10.86 21.60
N ALA A 65 11.37 10.65 21.89
CA ALA A 65 10.36 10.38 20.87
C ALA A 65 9.95 11.65 20.08
N GLU A 66 10.33 12.85 20.56
CA GLU A 66 9.92 14.12 19.97
C GLU A 66 10.62 14.34 18.61
N PRO A 67 9.87 14.47 17.50
CA PRO A 67 10.47 14.69 16.20
C PRO A 67 10.99 16.13 16.02
N ILE A 68 11.97 16.30 15.14
CA ILE A 68 12.48 17.61 14.71
C ILE A 68 11.40 18.45 14.02
N GLY A 69 11.54 19.77 14.10
CA GLY A 69 10.71 20.71 13.33
C GLY A 69 9.57 21.36 14.12
N PRO A 70 8.87 22.31 13.48
CA PRO A 70 7.85 23.14 14.14
C PRO A 70 6.59 22.34 14.47
N ARG A 71 5.81 22.82 15.44
CA ARG A 71 4.59 22.14 15.93
C ARG A 71 3.59 21.81 14.82
N TRP A 72 3.41 22.69 13.83
CA TRP A 72 2.48 22.46 12.72
C TRP A 72 2.86 21.22 11.89
N LEU A 73 4.14 20.92 11.73
CA LEU A 73 4.62 19.75 10.99
C LEU A 73 4.30 18.47 11.76
N GLN A 74 4.43 18.50 13.08
CA GLN A 74 4.07 17.37 13.94
C GLN A 74 2.56 17.08 13.91
N VAL A 75 1.74 18.13 13.92
CA VAL A 75 0.27 18.00 13.79
C VAL A 75 -0.08 17.42 12.41
N ALA A 76 0.48 18.01 11.34
CA ALA A 76 0.26 17.51 9.98
C ALA A 76 0.66 16.04 9.82
N ALA A 77 1.79 15.62 10.40
CA ALA A 77 2.21 14.22 10.38
C ALA A 77 1.21 13.30 11.09
N ARG A 78 0.62 13.73 12.21
CA ARG A 78 -0.43 12.96 12.91
C ARG A 78 -1.72 12.88 12.10
N ASP A 79 -2.13 13.98 11.46
CA ASP A 79 -3.34 14.00 10.63
C ASP A 79 -3.17 13.11 9.39
N ILE A 80 -2.02 13.20 8.73
CA ILE A 80 -1.67 12.33 7.60
C ILE A 80 -1.63 10.87 8.05
N THR A 81 -1.02 10.56 9.20
CA THR A 81 -0.97 9.18 9.70
C THR A 81 -2.35 8.61 9.99
N ALA A 82 -3.29 9.46 10.45
CA ALA A 82 -4.65 9.03 10.75
C ALA A 82 -5.38 8.45 9.51
N LEU A 83 -5.03 8.90 8.30
CA LEU A 83 -5.54 8.33 7.04
C LEU A 83 -5.20 6.84 6.90
N GLY A 84 -4.03 6.43 7.39
CA GLY A 84 -3.62 5.02 7.42
C GLY A 84 -4.13 4.22 8.61
N SER A 85 -4.95 4.82 9.48
CA SER A 85 -5.44 4.14 10.68
C SER A 85 -6.47 3.06 10.32
N ARG A 86 -6.49 1.98 11.11
CA ARG A 86 -7.46 0.88 10.91
C ARG A 86 -8.91 1.38 10.89
N ALA A 87 -9.26 2.31 11.76
CA ALA A 87 -10.61 2.87 11.82
C ALA A 87 -10.96 3.59 10.51
N VAL A 88 -10.11 4.51 10.05
CA VAL A 88 -10.35 5.27 8.81
C VAL A 88 -10.41 4.35 7.60
N LEU A 89 -9.46 3.41 7.48
CA LEU A 89 -9.43 2.47 6.35
C LEU A 89 -10.66 1.55 6.35
N THR A 90 -11.08 1.02 7.50
CA THR A 90 -12.29 0.19 7.59
C THR A 90 -13.54 0.98 7.21
N LEU A 91 -13.69 2.22 7.72
CA LEU A 91 -14.84 3.06 7.40
C LEU A 91 -14.86 3.44 5.91
N ALA A 92 -13.70 3.79 5.33
CA ALA A 92 -13.57 4.11 3.91
C ALA A 92 -13.90 2.89 3.04
N THR A 93 -13.33 1.71 3.35
CA THR A 93 -13.62 0.46 2.64
C THR A 93 -15.10 0.11 2.72
N ALA A 94 -15.72 0.18 3.91
CA ALA A 94 -17.13 -0.11 4.08
C ALA A 94 -18.02 0.86 3.29
N ALA A 95 -17.77 2.17 3.40
CA ALA A 95 -18.54 3.19 2.71
C ALA A 95 -18.47 3.01 1.18
N VAL A 96 -17.27 2.78 0.64
CA VAL A 96 -17.09 2.59 -0.81
C VAL A 96 -17.67 1.24 -1.26
N ALA A 97 -17.48 0.16 -0.51
CA ALA A 97 -18.05 -1.15 -0.85
C ALA A 97 -19.59 -1.13 -0.87
N ILE A 98 -20.21 -0.45 0.10
CA ILE A 98 -21.66 -0.23 0.13
C ILE A 98 -22.07 0.57 -1.12
N CYS A 99 -21.39 1.68 -1.41
CA CYS A 99 -21.68 2.49 -2.60
C CYS A 99 -21.57 1.68 -3.90
N LEU A 100 -20.49 0.91 -4.08
CA LEU A 100 -20.28 0.03 -5.23
C LEU A 100 -21.39 -1.02 -5.35
N SER A 101 -21.83 -1.60 -4.23
CA SER A 101 -22.93 -2.55 -4.19
C SER A 101 -24.27 -1.92 -4.56
N LEU A 102 -24.54 -0.68 -4.12
CA LEU A 102 -25.76 0.07 -4.46
C LEU A 102 -25.83 0.40 -5.96
N ILE A 103 -24.69 0.68 -6.61
CA ILE A 103 -24.60 0.87 -8.06
C ILE A 103 -24.39 -0.44 -8.84
N ARG A 104 -24.63 -1.60 -8.19
CA ARG A 104 -24.55 -2.95 -8.75
C ARG A 104 -23.17 -3.39 -9.29
N ARG A 105 -22.10 -2.74 -8.84
CA ARG A 105 -20.70 -3.12 -9.09
C ARG A 105 -20.20 -4.07 -8.01
N HIS A 106 -20.88 -5.21 -7.88
CA HIS A 106 -20.61 -6.19 -6.81
C HIS A 106 -19.21 -6.80 -6.92
N ARG A 107 -18.68 -7.00 -8.13
CA ARG A 107 -17.35 -7.60 -8.33
C ARG A 107 -16.25 -6.69 -7.80
N GLU A 108 -16.35 -5.39 -8.04
CA GLU A 108 -15.43 -4.37 -7.56
C GLU A 108 -15.56 -4.18 -6.04
N SER A 109 -16.78 -4.25 -5.51
CA SER A 109 -17.03 -4.26 -4.07
C SER A 109 -16.34 -5.45 -3.38
N LEU A 110 -16.54 -6.66 -3.92
CA LEU A 110 -15.91 -7.89 -3.41
C LEU A 110 -14.39 -7.84 -3.53
N LEU A 111 -13.86 -7.29 -4.63
CA LEU A 111 -12.42 -7.08 -4.81
C LEU A 111 -11.85 -6.17 -3.73
N LEU A 112 -12.49 -5.02 -3.45
CA LEU A 112 -12.05 -4.07 -2.45
C LEU A 112 -12.06 -4.68 -1.03
N VAL A 113 -13.16 -5.32 -0.65
CA VAL A 113 -13.30 -5.96 0.67
C VAL A 113 -12.34 -7.13 0.81
N GLY A 114 -12.29 -8.01 -0.19
CA GLY A 114 -11.41 -9.18 -0.21
C GLY A 114 -9.93 -8.79 -0.14
N ALA A 115 -9.51 -7.78 -0.91
CA ALA A 115 -8.15 -7.25 -0.85
C ALA A 115 -7.81 -6.69 0.54
N SER A 116 -8.73 -5.92 1.13
CA SER A 116 -8.53 -5.31 2.45
C SER A 116 -8.39 -6.37 3.55
N LEU A 117 -9.25 -7.39 3.56
CA LEU A 117 -9.22 -8.48 4.54
C LEU A 117 -7.98 -9.37 4.38
N ALA A 118 -7.63 -9.71 3.15
CA ALA A 118 -6.44 -10.51 2.87
C ALA A 118 -5.15 -9.76 3.23
N GLY A 119 -5.07 -8.45 2.93
CA GLY A 119 -3.97 -7.59 3.36
C GLY A 119 -3.84 -7.52 4.89
N LEU A 120 -4.97 -7.39 5.60
CA LEU A 120 -5.01 -7.45 7.06
C LEU A 120 -4.49 -8.78 7.62
N PHE A 121 -4.92 -9.90 7.03
CA PHE A 121 -4.47 -11.22 7.43
C PHE A 121 -2.96 -11.39 7.26
N VAL A 122 -2.43 -11.09 6.07
CA VAL A 122 -0.98 -11.20 5.77
C VAL A 122 -0.17 -10.29 6.70
N MET A 123 -0.63 -9.06 6.94
CA MET A 123 0.03 -8.13 7.85
C MET A 123 0.11 -8.70 9.29
N GLN A 124 -0.99 -9.27 9.79
CA GLN A 124 -1.02 -9.85 11.14
C GLN A 124 -0.14 -11.10 11.24
N ALA A 125 -0.11 -11.95 10.20
CA ALA A 125 0.75 -13.11 10.15
C ALA A 125 2.24 -12.70 10.19
N LEU A 126 2.66 -11.74 9.38
CA LEU A 126 4.06 -11.25 9.38
C LEU A 126 4.45 -10.61 10.71
N LYS A 127 3.55 -9.86 11.35
CA LYS A 127 3.79 -9.30 12.70
C LYS A 127 4.06 -10.38 13.73
N ALA A 128 3.28 -11.46 13.70
CA ALA A 128 3.46 -12.58 14.62
C ALA A 128 4.76 -13.36 14.35
N LEU A 129 5.21 -13.43 13.09
CA LEU A 129 6.43 -14.15 12.71
C LEU A 129 7.71 -13.37 13.07
N VAL A 130 7.75 -12.06 12.81
CA VAL A 130 8.98 -11.27 12.97
C VAL A 130 9.12 -10.70 14.39
N ALA A 131 8.01 -10.40 15.07
CA ALA A 131 8.00 -9.90 16.45
C ALA A 131 9.00 -8.76 16.75
N ARG A 132 9.21 -7.86 15.77
CA ARG A 132 10.22 -6.79 15.86
C ARG A 132 9.85 -5.72 16.89
N PRO A 133 10.76 -5.34 17.81
CA PRO A 133 10.54 -4.22 18.72
C PRO A 133 10.47 -2.87 17.98
N ARG A 134 9.70 -1.93 18.51
CA ARG A 134 9.56 -0.57 17.95
C ARG A 134 10.75 0.34 18.30
N PRO A 135 10.97 1.44 17.54
CA PRO A 135 12.07 2.39 17.84
C PRO A 135 11.92 3.07 19.21
N PHE A 136 10.70 3.46 19.58
CA PHE A 136 10.40 4.05 20.87
C PHE A 136 9.16 3.38 21.49
N PRO A 137 9.18 3.03 22.78
CA PRO A 137 7.97 2.60 23.49
C PRO A 137 7.00 3.78 23.59
N MET A 138 5.72 3.56 23.25
CA MET A 138 4.66 4.57 23.34
C MET A 138 3.47 4.05 24.18
N PRO A 139 3.62 4.00 25.51
CA PRO A 139 2.56 3.52 26.41
C PRO A 139 1.26 4.28 26.20
N GLY A 140 0.13 3.56 26.06
CA GLY A 140 -1.22 4.13 25.93
C GLY A 140 -1.61 4.62 24.53
N ILE A 141 -0.70 4.58 23.55
CA ILE A 141 -1.01 4.84 22.12
C ILE A 141 -0.88 3.55 21.31
N ILE A 142 0.08 2.69 21.69
CA ILE A 142 0.31 1.38 21.06
C ILE A 142 0.66 0.39 22.17
N ASP A 143 -0.28 -0.51 22.47
CA ASP A 143 -0.13 -1.45 23.60
C ASP A 143 0.74 -2.68 23.29
N ASP A 144 1.09 -2.89 22.00
CA ASP A 144 1.97 -3.98 21.57
C ASP A 144 3.38 -3.45 21.20
N PRO A 145 4.36 -3.58 22.11
CA PRO A 145 5.73 -3.09 21.90
C PRO A 145 6.54 -3.94 20.91
N THR A 146 6.07 -5.15 20.56
CA THR A 146 6.81 -6.16 19.78
C THR A 146 6.28 -6.37 18.36
N SER A 147 5.38 -5.52 17.87
CA SER A 147 4.78 -5.66 16.53
C SER A 147 5.12 -4.47 15.61
N SER A 148 6.40 -4.17 15.37
CA SER A 148 6.81 -3.08 14.46
C SER A 148 6.74 -3.48 12.98
N PHE A 149 7.19 -4.68 12.62
CA PHE A 149 7.33 -5.13 11.25
C PHE A 149 6.15 -6.01 10.79
N PRO A 150 5.63 -5.84 9.56
CA PRO A 150 5.73 -4.65 8.73
C PRO A 150 4.86 -3.51 9.30
N SER A 151 5.05 -2.29 8.79
CA SER A 151 4.22 -1.16 9.18
C SER A 151 2.79 -1.33 8.67
N GLY A 152 1.85 -1.56 9.59
CA GLY A 152 0.45 -1.79 9.23
C GLY A 152 -0.24 -0.58 8.59
N HIS A 153 0.13 0.64 8.99
CA HIS A 153 -0.39 1.85 8.34
C HIS A 153 0.10 1.94 6.89
N ALA A 154 1.39 1.68 6.64
CA ALA A 154 1.94 1.71 5.28
C ALA A 154 1.35 0.60 4.40
N MET A 155 1.28 -0.63 4.91
CA MET A 155 0.76 -1.78 4.17
C MET A 155 -0.74 -1.65 3.87
N LEU A 156 -1.57 -1.39 4.87
CA LEU A 156 -3.01 -1.35 4.67
C LEU A 156 -3.45 -0.11 3.88
N SER A 157 -2.81 1.05 4.07
CA SER A 157 -3.09 2.22 3.24
C SER A 157 -2.74 1.96 1.78
N ALA A 158 -1.61 1.31 1.50
CA ALA A 158 -1.24 0.90 0.15
C ALA A 158 -2.28 -0.06 -0.45
N VAL A 159 -2.65 -1.12 0.26
CA VAL A 159 -3.67 -2.09 -0.21
C VAL A 159 -4.99 -1.38 -0.50
N VAL A 160 -5.52 -0.60 0.43
CA VAL A 160 -6.83 0.03 0.31
C VAL A 160 -6.82 1.15 -0.73
N TYR A 161 -5.92 2.12 -0.63
CA TYR A 161 -5.92 3.27 -1.52
C TYR A 161 -5.54 2.93 -2.95
N LEU A 162 -4.61 2.00 -3.18
CA LEU A 162 -4.26 1.59 -4.55
C LEU A 162 -5.35 0.73 -5.18
N THR A 163 -6.04 -0.11 -4.41
CA THR A 163 -7.23 -0.83 -4.90
C THR A 163 -8.35 0.15 -5.25
N LEU A 164 -8.63 1.12 -4.38
CA LEU A 164 -9.59 2.19 -4.65
C LEU A 164 -9.19 3.02 -5.87
N GLY A 165 -7.93 3.43 -5.96
CA GLY A 165 -7.40 4.18 -7.11
C GLY A 165 -7.54 3.40 -8.41
N SER A 166 -7.35 2.08 -8.39
CA SER A 166 -7.54 1.20 -9.55
C SER A 166 -9.01 1.12 -9.95
N ILE A 167 -9.92 0.91 -8.98
CA ILE A 167 -11.37 0.87 -9.24
C ILE A 167 -11.86 2.22 -9.77
N LEU A 168 -11.48 3.33 -9.14
CA LEU A 168 -11.91 4.68 -9.55
C LEU A 168 -11.33 5.09 -10.89
N SER A 169 -10.05 4.77 -11.16
CA SER A 169 -9.46 5.03 -12.48
C SER A 169 -10.13 4.22 -13.60
N SER A 170 -10.66 3.02 -13.30
CA SER A 170 -11.46 2.26 -14.29
C SER A 170 -12.78 2.94 -14.65
N LEU A 171 -13.37 3.71 -13.73
CA LEU A 171 -14.67 4.38 -13.90
C LEU A 171 -14.59 5.69 -14.68
N VAL A 172 -13.42 6.31 -14.72
CA VAL A 172 -13.25 7.64 -15.30
C VAL A 172 -12.89 7.50 -16.79
N PRO A 173 -13.51 8.24 -17.72
CA PRO A 173 -13.18 8.15 -19.15
C PRO A 173 -11.87 8.88 -19.51
N SER A 174 -11.55 9.99 -18.84
CA SER A 174 -10.38 10.83 -19.15
C SER A 174 -9.08 10.22 -18.64
N ARG A 175 -8.12 9.96 -19.55
CA ARG A 175 -6.77 9.46 -19.19
C ARG A 175 -6.06 10.34 -18.16
N ARG A 176 -6.20 11.67 -18.28
CA ARG A 176 -5.59 12.61 -17.32
C ARG A 176 -6.16 12.43 -15.92
N LEU A 177 -7.48 12.30 -15.82
CA LEU A 177 -8.15 12.11 -14.54
C LEU A 177 -7.88 10.71 -13.97
N ARG A 178 -7.73 9.67 -14.81
CA ARG A 178 -7.24 8.35 -14.36
C ARG A 178 -5.88 8.45 -13.68
N SER A 179 -4.90 9.06 -14.35
CA SER A 179 -3.55 9.24 -13.83
C SER A 179 -3.53 10.10 -12.57
N TYR A 180 -4.35 11.15 -12.52
CA TYR A 180 -4.50 11.99 -11.33
C TYR A 180 -5.05 11.19 -10.15
N THR A 181 -6.17 10.48 -10.32
CA THR A 181 -6.79 9.69 -9.24
C THR A 181 -5.84 8.63 -8.68
N PHE A 182 -5.16 7.89 -9.56
CA PHE A 182 -4.17 6.91 -9.12
C PHE A 182 -2.94 7.57 -8.48
N GLY A 183 -2.49 8.71 -9.01
CA GLY A 183 -1.41 9.50 -8.44
C GLY A 183 -1.71 10.01 -7.03
N VAL A 184 -2.96 10.43 -6.76
CA VAL A 184 -3.41 10.81 -5.41
C VAL A 184 -3.37 9.61 -4.46
N ALA A 185 -3.84 8.44 -4.89
CA ALA A 185 -3.78 7.22 -4.07
C ALA A 185 -2.34 6.84 -3.70
N LEU A 186 -1.41 6.94 -4.66
CA LEU A 186 0.03 6.76 -4.41
C LEU A 186 0.57 7.79 -3.44
N ALA A 187 0.29 9.09 -3.67
CA ALA A 187 0.77 10.18 -2.83
C ALA A 187 0.33 10.00 -1.37
N VAL A 188 -0.96 9.70 -1.13
CA VAL A 188 -1.47 9.44 0.22
C VAL A 188 -0.77 8.23 0.85
N THR A 189 -0.60 7.14 0.11
CA THR A 189 0.10 5.93 0.59
C THR A 189 1.54 6.22 1.05
N PHE A 190 2.30 6.99 0.27
CA PHE A 190 3.67 7.37 0.63
C PHE A 190 3.69 8.36 1.79
N LEU A 191 2.80 9.36 1.80
CA LEU A 191 2.74 10.32 2.90
C LEU A 191 2.39 9.63 4.23
N VAL A 192 1.46 8.67 4.22
CA VAL A 192 1.14 7.84 5.39
C VAL A 192 2.38 7.12 5.89
N GLY A 193 3.13 6.42 5.03
CA GLY A 193 4.33 5.69 5.46
C GLY A 193 5.44 6.61 5.98
N ILE A 194 5.71 7.73 5.30
CA ILE A 194 6.70 8.73 5.73
C ILE A 194 6.34 9.28 7.11
N SER A 195 5.06 9.57 7.35
CA SER A 195 4.59 10.03 8.66
C SER A 195 4.91 9.05 9.79
N ARG A 196 4.93 7.72 9.52
CA ARG A 196 5.26 6.70 10.53
C ARG A 196 6.72 6.75 10.95
N VAL A 197 7.63 6.95 9.99
CA VAL A 197 9.07 7.10 10.29
C VAL A 197 9.31 8.41 11.02
N TYR A 198 8.70 9.51 10.55
CA TYR A 198 8.81 10.81 11.19
C TYR A 198 8.26 10.81 12.62
N LEU A 199 7.13 10.16 12.89
CA LEU A 199 6.60 10.02 14.25
C LEU A 199 7.40 9.03 15.12
N GLY A 200 8.40 8.33 14.58
CA GLY A 200 9.27 7.43 15.35
C GLY A 200 8.61 6.12 15.81
N VAL A 201 7.45 5.78 15.21
CA VAL A 201 6.67 4.59 15.58
C VAL A 201 7.07 3.34 14.80
N HIS A 202 7.80 3.52 13.70
CA HIS A 202 8.28 2.45 12.82
C HIS A 202 9.64 2.84 12.25
N TYR A 203 10.45 1.82 11.95
CA TYR A 203 11.68 1.99 11.20
C TYR A 203 11.40 2.16 9.69
N PRO A 204 12.33 2.77 8.93
CA PRO A 204 12.24 2.86 7.48
C PRO A 204 12.00 1.51 6.80
N SER A 205 12.71 0.45 7.21
CA SER A 205 12.50 -0.90 6.67
C SER A 205 11.09 -1.47 6.93
N ASP A 206 10.47 -1.18 8.08
CA ASP A 206 9.08 -1.59 8.37
C ASP A 206 8.11 -0.98 7.35
N VAL A 207 8.31 0.31 7.03
CA VAL A 207 7.48 1.07 6.10
C VAL A 207 7.75 0.61 4.66
N PHE A 208 9.00 0.40 4.31
CA PHE A 208 9.41 -0.08 3.00
C PHE A 208 8.85 -1.47 2.69
N ALA A 209 8.91 -2.40 3.66
CA ALA A 209 8.28 -3.72 3.52
C ALA A 209 6.76 -3.59 3.35
N GLY A 210 6.12 -2.72 4.15
CA GLY A 210 4.69 -2.45 4.03
C GLY A 210 4.28 -1.89 2.65
N TRP A 211 5.03 -0.92 2.13
CA TRP A 211 4.79 -0.39 0.77
C TRP A 211 5.02 -1.44 -0.30
N THR A 212 6.10 -2.21 -0.20
CA THR A 212 6.43 -3.25 -1.19
C THR A 212 5.32 -4.29 -1.29
N LEU A 213 4.83 -4.81 -0.16
CA LEU A 213 3.70 -5.73 -0.13
C LEU A 213 2.42 -5.07 -0.65
N GLY A 214 2.11 -3.85 -0.21
CA GLY A 214 0.88 -3.17 -0.59
C GLY A 214 0.85 -2.72 -2.06
N LEU A 215 1.98 -2.30 -2.62
CA LEU A 215 2.13 -1.98 -4.05
C LEU A 215 1.97 -3.24 -4.90
N SER A 216 2.63 -4.34 -4.50
CA SER A 216 2.49 -5.65 -5.16
C SER A 216 1.02 -6.08 -5.19
N TRP A 217 0.32 -5.90 -4.06
CA TRP A 217 -1.11 -6.15 -3.95
C TRP A 217 -1.95 -5.24 -4.85
N GLY A 218 -1.69 -3.94 -4.81
CA GLY A 218 -2.41 -2.94 -5.62
C GLY A 218 -2.24 -3.19 -7.13
N MET A 219 -1.05 -3.61 -7.57
CA MET A 219 -0.82 -3.99 -8.97
C MET A 219 -1.63 -5.23 -9.36
N ALA A 220 -1.68 -6.26 -8.50
CA ALA A 220 -2.52 -7.43 -8.74
C ALA A 220 -4.01 -7.05 -8.84
N CYS A 221 -4.51 -6.21 -7.93
CA CYS A 221 -5.88 -5.70 -7.97
C CYS A 221 -6.17 -4.84 -9.21
N SER A 222 -5.19 -4.06 -9.70
CA SER A 222 -5.33 -3.28 -10.93
C SER A 222 -5.54 -4.17 -12.15
N ILE A 223 -4.74 -5.24 -12.30
CA ILE A 223 -4.92 -6.24 -13.38
C ILE A 223 -6.30 -6.87 -13.30
N LEU A 224 -6.73 -7.29 -12.10
CA LEU A 224 -8.05 -7.88 -11.91
C LEU A 224 -9.17 -6.90 -12.27
N THR A 225 -9.03 -5.63 -11.90
CA THR A 225 -10.02 -4.59 -12.21
C THR A 225 -10.14 -4.37 -13.72
N HIS A 226 -9.02 -4.34 -14.45
CA HIS A 226 -9.02 -4.22 -15.90
C HIS A 226 -9.73 -5.40 -16.58
N ARG A 227 -9.44 -6.63 -16.15
CA ARG A 227 -10.12 -7.85 -16.65
C ARG A 227 -11.61 -7.86 -16.35
N LEU A 228 -12.01 -7.40 -15.17
CA LEU A 228 -13.42 -7.28 -14.79
C LEU A 228 -14.15 -6.29 -15.71
N ALA A 229 -13.55 -5.15 -16.02
CA ALA A 229 -14.11 -4.14 -16.92
C ALA A 229 -14.30 -4.67 -18.35
N GLU A 230 -13.37 -5.46 -18.86
CA GLU A 230 -13.47 -6.11 -20.18
C GLU A 230 -14.58 -7.17 -20.21
N SER A 231 -14.67 -8.00 -19.16
CA SER A 231 -15.70 -9.05 -19.08
C SER A 231 -17.14 -8.49 -19.01
N GLY A 232 -17.31 -7.29 -18.44
CA GLY A 232 -18.61 -6.63 -18.34
C GLY A 232 -19.08 -5.99 -19.66
N GLN A 233 -18.15 -5.69 -20.58
CA GLN A 233 -18.49 -5.17 -21.92
C GLN A 233 -18.90 -6.29 -22.90
N MET A 234 -18.66 -7.56 -22.55
CA MET A 234 -18.98 -8.73 -23.35
C MET A 234 -20.32 -9.39 -22.99
N GLN A 235 -21.09 -8.81 -22.06
CA GLN A 235 -22.47 -9.24 -21.76
C GLN A 235 -23.45 -8.36 -22.56
N PRO A 236 -24.15 -8.91 -23.57
CA PRO A 236 -25.11 -8.19 -24.41
C PRO A 236 -26.38 -7.80 -23.65
#